data_AF-A0A1Q7DH33-F1
#
_entry.id   AF-A0A1Q7DH33-F1
#
_cell.length_a   1.000
_cell.length_b   1.000
_cell.length_c   1.000
_cell.angle_alpha   90.00
_cell.angle_beta   90.00
_cell.angle_gamma   90.00
#
_symmetry.space_group_name_H-M   'P 1'
#
loop_
_entity.id
_entity.type
_entity.pdbx_description
1 polymer ?
#
loop_
_entity_poly.entity_id
_entity_poly.type
_entity_poly.pdbx_seq_one_letter_code
_entity_poly.pdbx_strand_id
1 'polypeptide(L)' 'MDDLADRALKETNTEKRKQPYQELQRHILASPTASIPVAWVEGWHVIDKKVQGYKPALTTYDNNTFMKVWLSQ' A
#
# COMPACT_ATOMS: atom_id res chain seq x y z
N MET A 1 -19.82 3.42 -6.54
CA MET A 1 -18.42 3.41 -6.04
C MET A 1 -17.88 4.83 -5.96
N ASP A 2 -18.01 5.61 -7.02
CA ASP A 2 -17.45 6.97 -7.15
C ASP A 2 -17.89 7.92 -6.02
N ASP A 3 -19.16 7.88 -5.60
CA ASP A 3 -19.64 8.74 -4.51
C ASP A 3 -18.97 8.46 -3.15
N LEU A 4 -18.71 7.18 -2.81
CA LEU A 4 -18.04 6.82 -1.55
C LEU A 4 -16.56 7.21 -1.57
N ALA A 5 -15.90 7.03 -2.73
CA ALA A 5 -14.51 7.43 -2.92
C ALA A 5 -14.37 8.96 -2.86
N ASP A 6 -15.24 9.70 -3.53
CA ASP A 6 -15.25 11.16 -3.55
C ASP A 6 -15.52 11.75 -2.16
N ARG A 7 -16.45 11.15 -1.41
CA ARG A 7 -16.71 11.54 -0.02
C ARG A 7 -15.51 11.30 0.89
N ALA A 8 -14.82 10.17 0.71
CA ALA A 8 -13.60 9.89 1.46
C ALA A 8 -12.46 10.87 1.10
N LEU A 9 -12.32 11.24 -0.18
CA LEU A 9 -11.30 12.20 -0.64
C LEU A 9 -11.55 13.62 -0.11
N LYS A 10 -12.82 14.01 0.06
CA LYS A 10 -13.21 15.34 0.57
C LYS A 10 -13.20 15.45 2.10
N GLU A 11 -13.18 14.33 2.82
CA GLU A 11 -13.14 14.32 4.29
C GLU A 11 -11.73 14.64 4.80
N THR A 12 -11.60 15.74 5.54
CA THR A 12 -10.32 16.24 6.06
C THR A 12 -9.92 15.57 7.38
N ASN A 13 -10.88 15.02 8.12
CA ASN A 13 -10.60 14.29 9.35
C ASN A 13 -10.23 12.83 9.05
N THR A 14 -9.00 12.44 9.38
CA THR A 14 -8.47 11.10 9.13
C THR A 14 -9.33 9.97 9.72
N GLU A 15 -9.86 10.15 10.94
CA GLU A 15 -10.67 9.11 11.58
C GLU A 15 -12.02 8.94 10.89
N LYS A 16 -12.67 10.06 10.54
CA LYS A 16 -13.94 10.04 9.79
C LYS A 16 -13.76 9.50 8.39
N ARG A 17 -12.63 9.76 7.75
CA ARG A 17 -12.29 9.28 6.40
C ARG A 17 -12.18 7.75 6.32
N LYS A 18 -11.88 7.05 7.42
CA LYS A 18 -11.82 5.58 7.43
C LYS A 18 -13.17 4.94 7.13
N GLN A 19 -14.26 5.52 7.63
CA GLN A 19 -15.60 4.97 7.50
C GLN A 19 -16.03 4.77 6.02
N PRO A 20 -16.00 5.80 5.14
CA PRO A 20 -16.40 5.63 3.75
C PRO A 20 -15.50 4.65 2.98
N TYR A 21 -14.20 4.56 3.31
CA TYR A 21 -13.33 3.55 2.72
C TYR A 21 -13.70 2.12 3.14
N GLN A 22 -14.06 1.91 4.40
CA GLN A 22 -14.53 0.60 4.86
C GLN A 22 -15.86 0.20 4.21
N GLU A 23 -16.78 1.16 4.05
CA GLU A 23 -18.04 0.93 3.33
C GLU A 23 -17.81 0.59 1.86
N LEU A 24 -16.90 1.31 1.19
CA LEU A 24 -16.49 1.02 -0.18
C LEU A 24 -15.88 -0.38 -0.30
N GLN A 25 -15.00 -0.77 0.64
CA GLN A 25 -14.39 -2.09 0.67
C GLN A 25 -15.46 -3.18 0.82
N ARG A 26 -16.42 -3.04 1.73
CA ARG A 26 -17.54 -3.99 1.87
C ARG A 26 -18.35 -4.11 0.59
N HIS A 27 -18.63 -2.98 -0.07
CA HIS A 27 -19.37 -2.98 -1.33
C HIS A 27 -18.63 -3.70 -2.47
N ILE A 28 -17.30 -3.48 -2.58
CA ILE A 28 -16.44 -4.19 -3.53
C ILE A 28 -16.49 -5.70 -3.23
N LEU A 29 -16.31 -6.11 -1.97
CA LEU A 29 -16.23 -7.52 -1.61
C LEU A 29 -17.57 -8.28 -1.68
N ALA A 30 -18.70 -7.57 -1.55
CA ALA A 30 -20.04 -8.18 -1.56
C ALA A 30 -20.65 -8.28 -2.96
N SER A 31 -20.11 -7.55 -3.94
CA SER A 31 -20.64 -7.56 -5.31
C SER A 31 -20.01 -8.70 -6.12
N PRO A 32 -20.66 -9.21 -7.19
CA PRO A 32 -20.00 -10.11 -8.13
C PRO A 32 -18.86 -9.36 -8.81
N THR A 33 -17.63 -9.60 -8.36
CA THR A 33 -16.45 -8.91 -8.88
C THR A 33 -15.77 -9.72 -9.97
N ALA A 34 -15.18 -9.01 -10.94
CA ALA A 34 -14.29 -9.62 -11.93
C ALA A 34 -12.96 -10.12 -11.32
N SER A 35 -12.67 -9.73 -10.08
CA SER A 35 -11.44 -10.04 -9.35
C SER A 35 -11.76 -10.54 -7.94
N ILE A 36 -11.22 -11.71 -7.60
CA ILE A 36 -11.33 -12.33 -6.28
C ILE A 36 -10.06 -11.96 -5.50
N PRO A 37 -10.16 -11.25 -4.36
CA PRO A 37 -9.00 -10.99 -3.50
C PRO A 37 -8.53 -12.31 -2.87
N VAL A 38 -7.28 -12.69 -3.10
CA VAL A 38 -6.71 -13.97 -2.61
C VAL A 38 -5.82 -13.76 -1.39
N ALA A 39 -4.93 -12.77 -1.42
CA ALA A 39 -3.98 -12.49 -0.34
C ALA A 39 -3.44 -11.06 -0.41
N TRP A 40 -2.84 -10.61 0.69
CA TRP A 40 -1.97 -9.43 0.71
C TRP A 40 -0.55 -9.85 0.41
N VAL A 41 0.14 -9.11 -0.46
CA VAL A 41 1.53 -9.41 -0.82
C VAL A 41 2.45 -8.91 0.29
N GLU A 42 3.16 -9.85 0.92
CA GLU A 42 4.32 -9.54 1.76
C GLU A 42 5.57 -9.65 0.87
N GLY A 43 6.33 -8.55 0.77
CA GLY A 43 7.55 -8.52 -0.04
C GLY A 43 8.66 -9.31 0.66
N TRP A 44 9.19 -10.35 0.00
CA TRP A 44 10.44 -10.98 0.43
C TRP A 44 11.61 -10.22 -0.17
N HIS A 45 12.42 -9.59 0.68
CA HIS A 45 13.61 -8.85 0.24
C HIS A 45 14.86 -9.67 0.52
N VAL A 46 15.56 -10.06 -0.54
CA VAL A 46 16.92 -10.62 -0.43
C VAL A 46 17.91 -9.48 -0.59
N ILE A 47 18.66 -9.19 0.48
CA ILE A 47 19.69 -8.15 0.48
C ILE A 47 21.05 -8.85 0.57
N ASP A 48 21.91 -8.60 -0.41
CA ASP A 48 23.29 -9.09 -0.39
C ASP A 48 24.04 -8.47 0.80
N LYS A 49 24.89 -9.26 1.47
CA LYS A 49 25.67 -8.81 2.64
C LYS A 49 26.60 -7.63 2.33
N LYS A 50 27.01 -7.46 1.07
CA LYS A 50 27.83 -6.34 0.64
C LYS A 50 27.05 -5.05 0.48
N VAL A 51 25.72 -5.11 0.38
CA VAL A 51 24.87 -3.94 0.23
C VAL A 51 24.73 -3.25 1.58
N GLN A 52 25.26 -2.03 1.64
CA GLN A 52 25.24 -1.19 2.82
C GLN A 52 24.33 0.02 2.59
N GLY A 53 23.73 0.52 3.67
CA GLY A 53 22.86 1.70 3.62
C GLY A 53 21.47 1.46 3.01
N TYR A 54 21.15 0.22 2.59
CA TYR A 54 19.81 -0.14 2.17
C TYR A 54 18.82 -0.04 3.33
N LYS A 55 17.72 0.66 3.07
CA LYS A 55 16.58 0.74 3.98
C LYS A 55 15.33 0.41 3.17
N PRO A 56 14.52 -0.58 3.60
CA PRO A 56 13.24 -0.87 2.96
C PRO A 56 12.37 0.38 2.87
N ALA A 57 11.60 0.49 1.80
CA ALA A 57 10.64 1.58 1.66
C ALA A 57 9.60 1.50 2.79
N LEU A 58 9.24 2.65 3.35
CA LEU A 58 8.18 2.74 4.38
C LEU A 58 6.77 2.58 3.79
N THR A 59 6.68 2.64 2.47
CA THR A 59 5.42 2.54 1.73
C THR A 59 5.30 1.16 1.10
N THR A 60 4.07 0.66 0.98
CA THR A 60 3.74 -0.59 0.29
C THR A 60 4.13 -0.63 -1.20
N TYR A 61 4.57 0.50 -1.76
CA TYR A 61 5.00 0.61 -3.16
C TYR A 61 6.47 0.22 -3.40
N ASP A 62 7.18 -0.25 -2.38
CA ASP A 62 8.57 -0.73 -2.47
C ASP A 62 9.53 0.19 -3.26
N ASN A 63 9.37 1.50 -3.05
CA ASN A 63 10.16 2.51 -3.77
C ASN A 63 11.62 2.48 -3.31
N ASN A 64 12.49 1.89 -4.12
CA ASN A 64 13.93 1.84 -3.86
C ASN A 64 14.62 3.16 -4.21
N THR A 65 15.38 3.71 -3.25
CA THR A 65 16.23 4.88 -3.46
C THR A 65 17.69 4.50 -3.36
N PHE A 66 18.41 4.54 -4.49
CA PHE A 66 19.82 4.14 -4.57
C PHE A 66 20.82 5.19 -4.08
N MET A 67 20.37 6.41 -3.76
CA MET A 67 21.26 7.53 -3.39
C MET A 67 22.02 7.34 -2.06
N LYS A 68 21.60 6.38 -1.23
CA LYS A 68 22.25 6.08 0.07
C LYS A 68 22.72 4.63 0.16
N VAL A 69 22.78 3.93 -0.97
CA VAL A 69 23.16 2.52 -1.03
C VAL A 69 24.56 2.42 -1.63
N TRP A 70 25.43 1.62 -1.03
CA TRP A 70 26.78 1.36 -1.54
C TRP A 70 27.18 -0.10 -1.33
N LEU A 71 28.27 -0.52 -1.96
CA LEU A 71 28.85 -1.85 -1.80
C LEU A 71 30.08 -1.76 -0.90
N SER A 72 30.18 -2.63 0.11
CA SER A 72 31.45 -2.86 0.81
C SER A 72 32.42 -3.64 -0.08
N GLN A 73 33.70 -3.29 -0.05
CA GLN A 73 34.76 -4.02 -0.76
C GLN A 73 34.87 -5.46 -0.25
#